data_AF-A0A536UKD5-F1
#
_entry.id   AF-A0A536UKD5-F1
#
_cell.length_a   1.000
_cell.length_b   1.000
_cell.length_c   1.000
_cell.angle_alpha   90.00
_cell.angle_beta   90.00
_cell.angle_gamma   90.00
#
_symmetry.space_group_name_H-M   'P 1'
#
loop_
_entity.id
_entity.type
_entity.pdbx_description
1 polymer ?
#
loop_
_entity_poly.entity_id
_entity_poly.type
_entity_poly.pdbx_seq_one_letter_code
_entity_poly.pdbx_strand_id
1 'polypeptide(L)'
;MVDERAKGGVGAAIPHDSGHLHVSGEAIYIDDIAEARGTLYAAIGMSERAHARLKSVDLTKVRAAPGVVAVITAKDIPGKNDYGPVIADDPIFATALVQYHGQSLFAVAARTMEQARRAARLAVIEYEDLKPNLTAEAALRDQSFVLPTERLVRGNPRAAIASAPHRLSGKIRIGGQDQFYLEGM
;
A
#
# COMPACT_ATOMS: atom_id res chain seq x y z
N MET A 1 30.90 45.22 9.32
CA MET A 1 31.51 44.20 8.44
C MET A 1 30.91 42.87 8.84
N VAL A 2 30.00 42.34 8.02
CA VAL A 2 29.35 41.04 8.27
C VAL A 2 30.27 39.97 7.69
N ASP A 3 30.64 38.98 8.49
CA ASP A 3 31.48 37.85 8.08
C ASP A 3 30.69 36.98 7.08
N GLU A 4 31.02 37.11 5.79
CA GLU A 4 30.44 36.40 4.63
C GLU A 4 31.04 34.98 4.42
N ARG A 5 31.61 34.36 5.46
CA ARG A 5 32.01 32.94 5.34
C ARG A 5 30.79 32.05 5.36
N ALA A 6 30.63 31.23 4.31
CA ALA A 6 29.66 30.14 4.30
C ALA A 6 29.84 29.30 5.58
N LYS A 7 28.82 29.28 6.43
CA LYS A 7 28.82 28.41 7.62
C LYS A 7 28.47 27.00 7.18
N GLY A 8 29.44 26.07 7.29
CA GLY A 8 29.25 24.66 6.97
C GLY A 8 30.18 24.13 5.89
N GLY A 9 30.10 22.83 5.63
CA GLY A 9 30.88 22.11 4.63
C GLY A 9 30.58 20.61 4.66
N VAL A 10 30.96 19.88 3.60
CA VAL A 10 30.83 18.42 3.56
C VAL A 10 31.55 17.80 4.76
N GLY A 11 30.85 17.00 5.56
CA GLY A 11 31.39 16.36 6.77
C GLY A 11 31.31 17.21 8.04
N ALA A 12 30.82 18.45 7.97
CA ALA A 12 30.53 19.25 9.17
C ALA A 12 29.20 18.78 9.81
N ALA A 13 29.13 18.78 11.14
CA ALA A 13 27.92 18.47 11.90
C ALA A 13 26.95 19.67 11.89
N ILE A 14 26.27 19.88 10.77
CA ILE A 14 25.28 20.94 10.60
C ILE A 14 23.90 20.40 11.03
N PRO A 15 23.13 21.13 11.87
CA PRO A 15 21.76 20.76 12.18
C PRO A 15 20.89 20.65 10.92
N HIS A 16 19.85 19.82 10.97
CA HIS A 16 18.86 19.73 9.90
C HIS A 16 18.22 21.10 9.64
N ASP A 17 18.09 21.51 8.38
CA ASP A 17 17.59 22.84 7.99
C ASP A 17 16.23 23.17 8.64
N SER A 18 15.28 22.24 8.55
CA SER A 18 13.95 22.36 9.19
C SER A 18 13.90 21.91 10.66
N GLY A 19 15.04 21.59 11.28
CA GLY A 19 15.08 21.02 12.63
C GLY A 19 14.45 21.95 13.68
N HIS A 20 14.65 23.26 13.54
CA HIS A 20 14.01 24.26 14.39
C HIS A 20 12.49 24.30 14.23
N LEU A 21 11.97 24.08 13.01
CA LEU A 21 10.53 24.02 12.71
C LEU A 21 9.89 22.74 13.25
N HIS A 22 10.61 21.61 13.22
CA HIS A 22 10.11 20.35 13.79
C HIS A 22 9.89 20.47 15.30
N VAL A 23 10.79 21.13 16.02
CA VAL A 23 10.69 21.27 17.48
C VAL A 23 9.72 22.36 17.93
N SER A 24 9.43 23.36 17.08
CA SER A 24 8.43 24.39 17.34
C SER A 24 7.01 23.98 16.91
N GLY A 25 6.88 22.95 16.07
CA GLY A 25 5.60 22.57 15.45
C GLY A 25 5.21 23.45 14.27
N GLU A 26 6.15 24.19 13.68
CA GLU A 26 5.91 25.10 12.55
C GLU A 26 6.21 24.45 11.19
N ALA A 27 6.76 23.24 11.17
CA ALA A 27 6.92 22.47 9.95
C ALA A 27 5.56 21.92 9.51
N ILE A 28 5.16 22.25 8.28
CA ILE A 28 3.86 21.89 7.72
C ILE A 28 3.96 20.52 7.06
N TYR A 29 3.20 19.56 7.57
CA TYR A 29 2.93 18.25 6.97
C TYR A 29 1.61 18.28 6.17
N ILE A 30 1.24 17.19 5.51
CA ILE A 30 0.13 17.21 4.55
C ILE A 30 -1.21 17.55 5.21
N ASP A 31 -1.49 16.99 6.38
CA ASP A 31 -2.74 17.22 7.12
C ASP A 31 -2.74 18.54 7.91
N ASP A 32 -1.60 19.23 8.00
CA ASP A 32 -1.49 20.57 8.59
C ASP A 32 -1.93 21.68 7.61
N ILE A 33 -2.05 21.35 6.32
CA ILE A 33 -2.46 22.29 5.29
C ILE A 33 -3.90 22.74 5.55
N ALA A 34 -4.10 24.05 5.66
CA ALA A 34 -5.41 24.62 5.91
C ALA A 34 -6.43 24.20 4.84
N GLU A 35 -7.55 23.63 5.30
CA GLU A 35 -8.59 23.13 4.40
C GLU A 35 -9.30 24.27 3.66
N ALA A 36 -9.42 24.12 2.35
CA ALA A 36 -10.26 25.01 1.55
C ALA A 36 -11.75 24.85 1.93
N ARG A 37 -12.53 25.92 1.75
CA ARG A 37 -13.98 25.84 1.94
C ARG A 37 -14.57 24.84 0.94
N GLY A 38 -15.30 23.86 1.45
CA GLY A 38 -15.96 22.83 0.64
C GLY A 38 -15.11 21.58 0.40
N THR A 39 -13.96 21.44 1.06
CA THR A 39 -13.20 20.18 1.10
C THR A 39 -14.10 19.02 1.49
N LEU A 40 -13.92 17.90 0.78
CA LEU A 40 -14.55 16.62 1.08
C LEU A 40 -13.48 15.65 1.57
N TYR A 41 -13.91 14.69 2.38
CA TYR A 41 -13.05 13.69 2.97
C TYR A 41 -13.32 12.34 2.33
N ALA A 42 -12.25 11.64 1.99
CA ALA A 42 -12.31 10.34 1.35
C ALA A 42 -12.11 9.21 2.37
N ALA A 43 -12.84 8.12 2.19
CA ALA A 43 -12.55 6.84 2.83
C ALA A 43 -12.66 5.72 1.80
N ILE A 44 -11.80 4.70 1.93
CA ILE A 44 -11.78 3.56 1.02
C ILE A 44 -12.62 2.43 1.60
N GLY A 45 -13.52 1.88 0.78
CA GLY A 45 -14.14 0.59 1.03
C GLY A 45 -13.19 -0.52 0.61
N MET A 46 -12.72 -1.30 1.58
CA MET A 46 -11.70 -2.33 1.37
C MET A 46 -12.29 -3.73 1.51
N SER A 47 -11.67 -4.70 0.85
CA SER A 47 -12.02 -6.10 0.98
C SER A 47 -11.65 -6.67 2.35
N GLU A 48 -12.55 -7.47 2.93
CA GLU A 48 -12.29 -8.27 4.13
C GLU A 48 -11.78 -9.69 3.81
N ARG A 49 -11.62 -10.02 2.52
CA ARG A 49 -11.17 -11.34 2.06
C ARG A 49 -9.74 -11.31 1.55
N ALA A 50 -8.99 -12.37 1.83
CA ALA A 50 -7.62 -12.54 1.35
C ALA A 50 -7.56 -12.97 -0.12
N HIS A 51 -8.54 -13.75 -0.60
CA HIS A 51 -8.64 -14.15 -2.01
C HIS A 51 -10.08 -14.56 -2.29
N ALA A 52 -10.77 -13.86 -3.19
CA ALA A 52 -12.18 -14.16 -3.50
C ALA A 52 -12.60 -13.61 -4.86
N ARG A 53 -13.61 -14.21 -5.49
CA ARG A 53 -14.33 -13.57 -6.60
C ARG A 53 -15.39 -12.63 -6.03
N LEU A 54 -15.48 -11.43 -6.59
CA LEU A 54 -16.58 -10.51 -6.30
C LEU A 54 -17.82 -10.95 -7.08
N LYS A 55 -18.87 -11.36 -6.38
CA LYS A 55 -20.16 -11.73 -6.98
C LYS A 55 -21.03 -10.51 -7.18
N SER A 56 -21.13 -9.67 -6.15
CA SER A 56 -21.89 -8.42 -6.20
C SER A 56 -21.33 -7.41 -5.20
N VAL A 57 -21.52 -6.14 -5.51
CA VAL A 57 -21.16 -5.01 -4.64
C VAL A 57 -22.35 -4.06 -4.60
N ASP A 58 -23.11 -4.10 -3.51
CA ASP A 58 -24.23 -3.18 -3.28
C ASP A 58 -23.76 -1.99 -2.41
N LEU A 59 -23.79 -0.82 -3.05
CA LEU A 59 -23.41 0.47 -2.46
C LEU A 59 -24.63 1.36 -2.17
N THR A 60 -25.86 0.81 -2.22
CA THR A 60 -27.09 1.58 -2.05
C THR A 60 -27.12 2.29 -0.69
N LYS A 61 -26.81 1.58 0.40
CA LYS A 61 -26.74 2.16 1.75
C LYS A 61 -25.58 3.13 1.92
N VAL A 62 -24.45 2.89 1.23
CA VAL A 62 -23.30 3.80 1.22
C VAL A 62 -23.69 5.13 0.59
N ARG A 63 -24.32 5.11 -0.59
CA ARG A 63 -24.76 6.31 -1.31
C ARG A 63 -25.83 7.10 -0.56
N ALA A 64 -26.69 6.43 0.19
CA ALA A 64 -27.75 7.05 0.99
C ALA A 64 -27.27 7.56 2.36
N ALA A 65 -26.03 7.29 2.75
CA ALA A 65 -25.55 7.62 4.09
C ALA A 65 -25.43 9.15 4.31
N PRO A 66 -25.69 9.65 5.53
CA PRO A 66 -25.63 11.08 5.83
C PRO A 66 -24.27 11.70 5.50
N GLY A 67 -24.30 12.80 4.75
CA GLY A 67 -23.11 13.59 4.40
C GLY A 67 -22.27 13.01 3.26
N VAL A 68 -22.62 11.85 2.70
CA VAL A 68 -22.00 11.33 1.48
C VAL A 68 -22.35 12.24 0.30
N VAL A 69 -21.34 12.61 -0.46
CA VAL A 69 -21.45 13.45 -1.66
C VAL A 69 -21.24 12.62 -2.92
N ALA A 70 -20.29 11.68 -2.90
CA ALA A 70 -20.04 10.77 -4.01
C ALA A 70 -19.55 9.40 -3.53
N VAL A 71 -19.86 8.37 -4.31
CA VAL A 71 -19.28 7.03 -4.17
C VAL A 71 -18.72 6.63 -5.53
N ILE A 72 -17.41 6.42 -5.56
CA ILE A 72 -16.59 6.26 -6.75
C ILE A 72 -16.17 4.78 -6.84
N THR A 73 -16.35 4.20 -8.01
CA THR A 73 -16.06 2.79 -8.31
C THR A 73 -15.14 2.70 -9.52
N ALA A 74 -14.71 1.49 -9.88
CA ALA A 74 -13.94 1.26 -11.11
C ALA A 74 -14.60 1.83 -12.37
N LYS A 75 -15.94 1.92 -12.41
CA LYS A 75 -16.70 2.43 -13.56
C LYS A 75 -16.58 3.94 -13.73
N ASP A 76 -16.19 4.65 -12.68
CA ASP A 76 -16.07 6.10 -12.64
C ASP A 76 -14.66 6.57 -13.03
N ILE A 77 -13.73 5.64 -13.26
CA ILE A 77 -12.36 5.94 -13.69
C ILE A 77 -12.38 6.25 -15.20
N PRO A 78 -12.06 7.48 -15.63
CA PRO A 78 -12.11 7.85 -17.04
C PRO A 78 -10.97 7.22 -17.86
N GLY A 79 -9.92 6.78 -17.18
CA GLY A 79 -8.77 6.12 -17.77
C GLY A 79 -8.73 4.62 -17.47
N LYS A 80 -7.51 4.10 -17.36
CA LYS A 80 -7.29 2.70 -17.03
C LYS A 80 -7.43 2.49 -15.51
N ASN A 81 -8.21 1.50 -15.10
CA ASN A 81 -8.33 1.06 -13.71
C ASN A 81 -7.12 0.19 -13.33
N ASP A 82 -5.92 0.77 -13.31
CA ASP A 82 -4.65 0.08 -13.05
C ASP A 82 -3.57 1.13 -12.72
N TYR A 83 -2.77 0.87 -11.70
CA TYR A 83 -1.67 1.74 -11.26
C TYR A 83 -0.36 0.97 -11.00
N GLY A 84 -0.27 -0.28 -11.48
CA GLY A 84 0.92 -1.11 -11.33
C GLY A 84 2.16 -0.46 -11.98
N PRO A 85 3.27 -0.25 -11.25
CA PRO A 85 4.42 0.51 -11.76
C PRO A 85 5.33 -0.29 -12.70
N VAL A 86 5.30 -1.62 -12.62
CA VAL A 86 6.19 -2.53 -13.38
C VAL A 86 5.37 -3.38 -14.36
N ILE A 87 4.30 -3.98 -13.86
CA ILE A 87 3.35 -4.78 -14.63
C ILE A 87 1.94 -4.25 -14.37
N ALA A 88 1.08 -4.40 -15.38
CA ALA A 88 -0.30 -3.90 -15.36
C ALA A 88 -1.24 -4.89 -14.66
N ASP A 89 -1.07 -5.07 -13.36
CA ASP A 89 -1.78 -6.06 -12.55
C ASP A 89 -2.30 -5.54 -11.20
N ASP A 90 -2.24 -4.23 -10.95
CA ASP A 90 -2.69 -3.61 -9.70
C ASP A 90 -3.85 -2.63 -9.96
N PRO A 91 -5.10 -3.10 -9.89
CA PRO A 91 -6.27 -2.26 -10.16
C PRO A 91 -6.48 -1.24 -9.04
N ILE A 92 -6.82 0.00 -9.41
CA ILE A 92 -7.19 1.05 -8.43
C ILE A 92 -8.37 0.58 -7.57
N PHE A 93 -9.37 -0.03 -8.20
CA PHE A 93 -10.46 -0.74 -7.53
C PHE A 93 -10.64 -2.14 -8.10
N ALA A 94 -10.67 -3.18 -7.25
CA ALA A 94 -10.90 -4.54 -7.69
C ALA A 94 -12.34 -4.72 -8.22
N THR A 95 -12.47 -5.40 -9.36
CA THR A 95 -13.77 -5.58 -10.05
C THR A 95 -14.26 -7.02 -10.08
N ALA A 96 -13.38 -7.97 -10.37
CA ALA A 96 -13.73 -9.39 -10.51
C ALA A 96 -13.09 -10.28 -9.44
N LEU A 97 -11.87 -9.94 -9.02
CA LEU A 97 -11.04 -10.74 -8.14
C LEU A 97 -10.41 -9.86 -7.07
N VAL A 98 -10.59 -10.27 -5.82
CA VAL A 98 -9.81 -9.78 -4.69
C VAL A 98 -8.62 -10.69 -4.51
N GLN A 99 -7.43 -10.12 -4.37
CA GLN A 99 -6.15 -10.83 -4.30
C GLN A 99 -5.45 -10.69 -2.93
N TYR A 100 -5.94 -9.79 -2.07
CA TYR A 100 -5.44 -9.63 -0.70
C TYR A 100 -6.48 -8.92 0.20
N HIS A 101 -6.34 -9.14 1.50
CA HIS A 101 -7.13 -8.43 2.51
C HIS A 101 -6.76 -6.94 2.51
N GLY A 102 -7.75 -6.06 2.55
CA GLY A 102 -7.53 -4.61 2.47
C GLY A 102 -7.53 -4.06 1.05
N GLN A 103 -7.69 -4.90 0.01
CA GLN A 103 -7.71 -4.41 -1.37
C GLN A 103 -8.88 -3.44 -1.62
N SER A 104 -8.59 -2.31 -2.24
CA SER A 104 -9.57 -1.25 -2.55
C SER A 104 -10.68 -1.73 -3.48
N LEU A 105 -11.94 -1.44 -3.14
CA LEU A 105 -13.13 -1.81 -3.91
C LEU A 105 -13.89 -0.59 -4.44
N PHE A 106 -13.93 0.49 -3.65
CA PHE A 106 -14.56 1.76 -3.99
C PHE A 106 -14.05 2.84 -3.04
N ALA A 107 -14.32 4.11 -3.36
CA ALA A 107 -14.07 5.24 -2.48
C ALA A 107 -15.36 6.00 -2.17
N VAL A 108 -15.43 6.58 -0.98
CA VAL A 108 -16.54 7.43 -0.52
C VAL A 108 -16.00 8.82 -0.26
N ALA A 109 -16.58 9.83 -0.91
CA ALA A 109 -16.34 11.24 -0.58
C ALA A 109 -17.51 11.77 0.24
N ALA A 110 -17.24 12.32 1.43
CA ALA A 110 -18.25 12.86 2.34
C ALA A 110 -17.83 14.21 2.95
N ARG A 111 -18.76 14.89 3.62
CA ARG A 111 -18.53 16.20 4.24
C ARG A 111 -17.64 16.16 5.49
N THR A 112 -17.41 14.99 6.07
CA THR A 112 -16.48 14.77 7.18
C THR A 112 -15.81 13.40 7.03
N MET A 113 -14.57 13.27 7.53
CA MET A 113 -13.85 11.99 7.54
C MET A 113 -14.63 10.89 8.25
N GLU A 114 -15.30 11.23 9.35
CA GLU A 114 -16.08 10.29 10.14
C GLU A 114 -17.31 9.75 9.37
N GLN A 115 -17.99 10.62 8.61
CA GLN A 115 -19.08 10.21 7.71
C GLN A 115 -18.58 9.30 6.59
N ALA A 116 -17.44 9.63 5.95
CA ALA A 116 -16.86 8.81 4.90
C ALA A 116 -16.54 7.40 5.41
N ARG A 117 -15.85 7.29 6.55
CA ARG A 117 -15.48 6.01 7.18
C ARG A 117 -16.69 5.19 7.63
N ARG A 118 -17.72 5.83 8.19
CA ARG A 118 -18.97 5.12 8.55
C ARG A 118 -19.72 4.62 7.33
N ALA A 119 -19.85 5.46 6.30
CA ALA A 119 -20.54 5.10 5.07
C ALA A 119 -19.85 3.94 4.34
N ALA A 120 -18.52 3.94 4.25
CA ALA A 120 -17.76 2.85 3.61
C ALA A 120 -18.07 1.47 4.22
N ARG A 121 -18.35 1.39 5.52
CA ARG A 121 -18.72 0.16 6.22
C ARG A 121 -20.15 -0.33 5.94
N LEU A 122 -20.99 0.45 5.25
CA LEU A 122 -22.36 0.07 4.92
C LEU A 122 -22.48 -0.74 3.62
N ALA A 123 -21.36 -0.95 2.90
CA ALA A 123 -21.36 -1.75 1.69
C ALA A 123 -21.73 -3.20 1.99
N VAL A 124 -22.57 -3.78 1.14
CA VAL A 124 -22.90 -5.20 1.19
C VAL A 124 -22.21 -5.85 0.01
N ILE A 125 -21.24 -6.72 0.30
CA ILE A 125 -20.40 -7.34 -0.72
C ILE A 125 -20.55 -8.85 -0.61
N GLU A 126 -20.90 -9.48 -1.74
CA GLU A 126 -20.97 -10.92 -1.85
C GLU A 126 -19.68 -11.45 -2.46
N TYR A 127 -19.07 -12.39 -1.74
CA TYR A 127 -17.82 -13.04 -2.11
C TYR A 127 -18.06 -14.52 -2.40
N GLU A 128 -17.30 -15.04 -3.36
CA GLU A 128 -16.98 -16.47 -3.42
C GLU A 128 -15.52 -16.63 -3.01
N ASP A 129 -15.30 -17.15 -1.80
CA ASP A 129 -13.96 -17.33 -1.25
C ASP A 129 -13.16 -18.34 -2.09
N LEU A 130 -11.93 -17.97 -2.40
CA LEU A 130 -10.95 -18.80 -3.10
C LEU A 130 -9.84 -19.17 -2.13
N LYS A 131 -9.12 -20.27 -2.40
CA LYS A 131 -7.96 -20.68 -1.60
C LYS A 131 -6.85 -19.60 -1.70
N PRO A 132 -6.46 -18.93 -0.61
CA PRO A 132 -5.36 -17.98 -0.64
C PRO A 132 -4.00 -18.70 -0.47
N ASN A 133 -2.94 -18.10 -1.02
CA ASN A 133 -1.56 -18.49 -0.74
C ASN A 133 -0.95 -17.53 0.29
N LEU A 134 -0.96 -17.93 1.57
CA LEU A 134 -0.54 -17.07 2.68
C LEU A 134 0.93 -17.24 3.09
N THR A 135 1.65 -18.20 2.49
CA THR A 135 3.07 -18.45 2.79
C THR A 135 3.86 -18.66 1.51
N ALA A 136 5.14 -18.29 1.52
CA ALA A 136 6.04 -18.51 0.40
C ALA A 136 6.14 -20.01 0.05
N GLU A 137 6.11 -20.90 1.05
CA GLU A 137 6.13 -22.35 0.81
C GLU A 137 4.84 -22.86 0.17
N ALA A 138 3.67 -22.29 0.49
CA ALA A 138 2.42 -22.63 -0.19
C ALA A 138 2.44 -22.17 -1.64
N ALA A 139 2.85 -20.92 -1.89
CA ALA A 139 2.98 -20.38 -3.24
C ALA A 139 3.96 -21.21 -4.10
N LEU A 140 5.10 -21.60 -3.52
CA LEU A 140 6.09 -22.46 -4.20
C LEU A 140 5.52 -23.85 -4.54
N ARG A 141 4.77 -24.48 -3.63
CA ARG A 141 4.12 -25.77 -3.89
C ARG A 141 3.09 -25.68 -5.01
N ASP A 142 2.33 -24.58 -5.04
CA ASP A 142 1.28 -24.35 -6.02
C ASP A 142 1.82 -23.72 -7.33
N GLN A 143 3.16 -23.56 -7.45
CA GLN A 143 3.85 -22.90 -8.58
C GLN A 143 3.26 -21.51 -8.92
N SER A 144 2.82 -20.79 -7.90
CA SER A 144 2.25 -19.45 -7.99
C SER A 144 3.36 -18.43 -7.76
N PHE A 145 3.85 -17.83 -8.85
CA PHE A 145 4.94 -16.85 -8.83
C PHE A 145 4.44 -15.51 -9.36
N VAL A 146 4.96 -14.42 -8.78
CA VAL A 146 4.67 -13.05 -9.24
C VAL A 146 5.53 -12.68 -10.46
N LEU A 147 6.78 -13.14 -10.50
CA LEU A 147 7.73 -12.89 -11.58
C LEU A 147 8.45 -14.19 -11.99
N PRO A 148 9.06 -14.23 -13.19
CA PRO A 148 9.92 -15.34 -13.59
C PRO A 148 11.06 -15.60 -12.59
N THR A 149 11.49 -16.86 -12.50
CA THR A 149 12.63 -17.22 -11.64
C THR A 149 13.93 -16.69 -12.22
N GLU A 150 14.59 -15.81 -11.48
CA GLU A 150 15.91 -15.30 -11.82
C GLU A 150 17.02 -16.18 -11.23
N ARG A 151 18.11 -16.37 -12.00
CA ARG A 151 19.23 -17.22 -11.60
C ARG A 151 20.58 -16.57 -11.89
N LEU A 152 21.32 -16.23 -10.84
CA LEU A 152 22.70 -15.78 -10.92
C LEU A 152 23.67 -16.94 -10.64
N VAL A 153 24.62 -17.17 -11.55
CA VAL A 153 25.65 -18.22 -11.40
C VAL A 153 27.00 -17.68 -11.80
N ARG A 154 28.03 -18.00 -11.00
CA ARG A 154 29.44 -17.78 -11.34
C ARG A 154 30.20 -19.09 -11.16
N GLY A 155 30.93 -19.51 -12.21
CA GLY A 155 31.70 -20.76 -12.18
C GLY A 155 30.82 -22.02 -12.03
N ASN A 156 31.36 -23.05 -11.38
CA ASN A 156 30.66 -24.33 -11.13
C ASN A 156 30.43 -24.54 -9.62
N PRO A 157 29.35 -23.97 -9.04
CA PRO A 157 29.09 -24.08 -7.61
C PRO A 157 28.80 -25.51 -7.16
N ARG A 158 28.21 -26.36 -8.03
CA ARG A 158 27.94 -27.77 -7.66
C ARG A 158 29.23 -28.54 -7.41
N ALA A 159 30.21 -28.40 -8.31
CA ALA A 159 31.51 -29.05 -8.15
C ALA A 159 32.26 -28.54 -6.91
N ALA A 160 32.28 -27.21 -6.70
CA ALA A 160 32.94 -26.60 -5.55
C ALA A 160 32.33 -27.03 -4.21
N ILE A 161 31.00 -27.12 -4.11
CA ILE A 161 30.32 -27.62 -2.90
C ILE A 161 30.62 -29.11 -2.69
N ALA A 162 30.62 -29.92 -3.75
CA ALA A 162 30.89 -31.35 -3.66
C ALA A 162 32.31 -31.67 -3.16
N SER A 163 33.31 -30.88 -3.56
CA SER A 163 34.71 -31.05 -3.14
C SER A 163 35.05 -30.40 -1.80
N ALA A 164 34.14 -29.61 -1.20
CA ALA A 164 34.42 -28.90 0.04
C ALA A 164 34.62 -29.86 1.24
N PRO A 165 35.61 -29.61 2.13
CA PRO A 165 35.87 -30.44 3.31
C PRO A 165 34.74 -30.39 4.35
N HIS A 166 34.00 -29.28 4.40
CA HIS A 166 32.83 -29.10 5.26
C HIS A 166 31.65 -28.67 4.41
N ARG A 167 30.48 -29.28 4.67
CA ARG A 167 29.23 -29.00 3.96
C ARG A 167 28.12 -28.83 4.99
N LEU A 168 27.48 -27.68 4.97
CA LEU A 168 26.37 -27.35 5.85
C LEU A 168 25.14 -27.09 4.99
N SER A 169 23.98 -27.47 5.51
CA SER A 169 22.68 -27.16 4.91
C SER A 169 21.78 -26.61 6.00
N GLY A 170 21.02 -25.58 5.66
CA GLY A 170 20.12 -24.91 6.59
C GLY A 170 19.10 -24.07 5.85
N LYS A 171 18.09 -23.65 6.60
CA LYS A 171 17.06 -22.72 6.14
C LYS A 171 16.94 -21.61 7.18
N ILE A 172 16.81 -20.38 6.70
CA ILE A 172 16.48 -19.23 7.52
C ILE A 172 15.18 -18.62 7.01
N ARG A 173 14.37 -18.10 7.93
CA ARG A 173 13.19 -17.29 7.61
C ARG A 173 13.38 -15.91 8.21
N ILE A 174 13.05 -14.90 7.42
CA ILE A 174 13.07 -13.49 7.84
C ILE A 174 11.65 -12.98 7.61
N GLY A 175 11.04 -12.43 8.65
CA GLY A 175 9.66 -11.94 8.61
C GLY A 175 9.52 -10.63 7.84
N GLY A 176 8.28 -10.20 7.64
CA GLY A 176 7.98 -8.85 7.16
C GLY A 176 8.27 -7.80 8.21
N GLN A 177 8.36 -6.55 7.77
CA GLN A 177 8.53 -5.37 8.62
C GLN A 177 7.69 -4.24 8.06
N ASP A 178 6.91 -3.59 8.90
CA ASP A 178 6.19 -2.36 8.56
C ASP A 178 7.15 -1.17 8.63
N GLN A 179 6.97 -0.18 7.75
CA GLN A 179 7.79 1.03 7.76
C GLN A 179 7.56 1.84 9.04
N PHE A 180 6.33 1.83 9.56
CA PHE A 180 5.92 2.49 10.79
C PHE A 180 6.26 3.99 10.79
N TYR A 181 5.98 4.67 9.68
CA TYR A 181 6.10 6.13 9.60
C TYR A 181 5.18 6.78 10.62
N LEU A 182 5.64 7.88 11.24
CA LEU A 182 4.88 8.59 12.26
C LEU A 182 3.73 9.41 11.66
N GLU A 183 3.86 9.83 10.41
CA GLU A 183 2.77 10.41 9.62
C GLU A 183 2.09 9.28 8.83
N GLY A 184 0.78 9.11 9.05
CA GLY A 184 -0.02 8.11 8.34
C GLY A 184 -0.46 8.59 6.95
N MET A 185 -0.94 7.65 6.15
CA MET A 185 -1.61 7.92 4.86
C MET A 185 -3.13 8.04 5.02
#